data_AF-K9RZ84-F1
#
_entry.id   AF-K9RZ84-F1
#
_cell.length_a   1.000
_cell.length_b   1.000
_cell.length_c   1.000
_cell.angle_alpha   90.00
_cell.angle_beta   90.00
_cell.angle_gamma   90.00
#
_symmetry.space_group_name_H-M   'P 1'
#
loop_
_entity.id
_entity.type
_entity.pdbx_description
1 polymer ?
#
loop_
_entity_poly.entity_id
_entity_poly.type
_entity_poly.pdbx_seq_one_letter_code
_entity_poly.pdbx_strand_id
1 'polypeptide(L)'
;MDQFLNSMSDPATPISLSDYLQGLDQETVSRMSRPSSPEVMALMDQHIMSLLGHLPPQEFDVTITTNRENLGRLLATALMSGYFLRGAEQRLKMEQSLANSHEL
;
A
#
# COMPACT_ATOMS: atom_id res chain seq x y z
N MET A 1 -12.33 0.04 -19.67
CA MET A 1 -10.98 -0.45 -19.36
C MET A 1 -9.96 0.01 -20.41
N ASP A 2 -10.34 0.15 -21.69
CA ASP A 2 -9.41 0.36 -22.82
C ASP A 2 -8.75 1.75 -22.92
N GLN A 3 -9.38 2.82 -22.40
CA GLN A 3 -8.81 4.17 -22.49
C GLN A 3 -7.62 4.40 -21.54
N PHE A 4 -7.55 3.68 -20.40
CA PHE A 4 -6.43 3.77 -19.46
C PHE A 4 -5.19 3.06 -19.99
N LEU A 5 -5.38 1.86 -20.55
CA LEU A 5 -4.29 1.05 -21.12
C LEU A 5 -3.67 1.72 -22.35
N ASN A 6 -4.47 2.45 -23.15
CA ASN A 6 -3.97 3.20 -24.29
C ASN A 6 -3.09 4.41 -23.87
N SER A 7 -3.34 4.99 -22.69
CA SER A 7 -2.47 6.05 -22.13
C SER A 7 -1.15 5.49 -21.59
N MET A 8 -1.11 4.22 -21.16
CA MET A 8 0.11 3.55 -20.71
C MET A 8 1.11 3.29 -21.85
N SER A 9 0.66 3.42 -23.11
CA SER A 9 1.46 3.10 -24.31
C SER A 9 2.39 4.24 -24.74
N ASP A 10 2.24 5.44 -24.14
CA ASP A 10 3.10 6.60 -24.41
C ASP A 10 4.00 6.88 -23.19
N PRO A 11 5.32 6.62 -23.28
CA PRO A 11 6.26 6.80 -22.16
C PRO A 11 6.41 8.25 -21.70
N ALA A 12 5.83 9.22 -22.42
CA ALA A 12 5.87 10.64 -22.08
C ALA A 12 4.68 11.11 -21.21
N THR A 13 3.69 10.28 -20.93
CA THR A 13 2.56 10.67 -20.07
C THR A 13 2.84 10.34 -18.59
N PRO A 14 3.04 11.33 -17.71
CA PRO A 14 3.21 11.07 -16.29
C PRO A 14 1.87 10.56 -15.73
N ILE A 15 1.84 9.30 -15.35
CA ILE A 15 0.66 8.68 -14.72
C ILE A 15 0.40 9.42 -13.40
N SER A 16 -0.69 10.20 -13.36
CA SER A 16 -1.11 10.81 -12.11
C SER A 16 -1.58 9.71 -11.16
N LEU A 17 -1.10 9.76 -9.93
CA LEU A 17 -1.51 8.82 -8.89
C LEU A 17 -3.03 8.82 -8.68
N SER A 18 -3.69 9.98 -8.87
CA SER A 18 -5.15 10.07 -8.81
C SER A 18 -5.84 9.17 -9.83
N ASP A 19 -5.30 9.11 -11.04
CA ASP A 19 -5.93 8.44 -12.18
C ASP A 19 -5.70 6.93 -12.06
N TYR A 20 -4.53 6.54 -11.56
CA TYR A 20 -4.24 5.16 -11.19
C TYR A 20 -5.19 4.67 -10.08
N LEU A 21 -5.34 5.42 -8.99
CA LEU A 21 -6.21 5.04 -7.88
C LEU A 21 -7.69 4.98 -8.29
N GLN A 22 -8.15 5.88 -9.17
CA GLN A 22 -9.52 5.87 -9.70
C GLN A 22 -9.76 4.74 -10.71
N GLY A 23 -8.71 4.21 -11.32
CA GLY A 23 -8.76 3.06 -12.23
C GLY A 23 -8.71 1.70 -11.55
N LEU A 24 -8.46 1.64 -10.23
CA LEU A 24 -8.44 0.38 -9.48
C LEU A 24 -9.86 -0.18 -9.32
N ASP A 25 -10.03 -1.45 -9.65
CA ASP A 25 -11.27 -2.16 -9.37
C ASP A 25 -11.39 -2.54 -7.88
N GLN A 26 -12.63 -2.72 -7.41
CA GLN A 26 -12.96 -3.04 -6.02
C GLN A 26 -12.32 -4.35 -5.51
N GLU A 27 -12.12 -5.34 -6.38
CA GLU A 27 -11.48 -6.61 -6.04
C GLU A 27 -9.98 -6.42 -5.78
N THR A 28 -9.31 -5.65 -6.65
CA THR A 28 -7.89 -5.30 -6.49
C THR A 28 -7.67 -4.49 -5.21
N VAL A 29 -8.50 -3.48 -4.94
CA VAL A 29 -8.42 -2.72 -3.68
C VAL A 29 -8.62 -3.63 -2.47
N SER A 30 -9.63 -4.50 -2.49
CA SER A 30 -9.91 -5.46 -1.41
C SER A 30 -8.75 -6.42 -1.17
N ARG A 31 -8.11 -6.93 -2.22
CA ARG A 31 -6.94 -7.81 -2.11
C ARG A 31 -5.71 -7.08 -1.57
N MET A 32 -5.48 -5.83 -1.98
CA MET A 32 -4.33 -5.03 -1.52
C MET A 32 -4.51 -4.52 -0.08
N SER A 33 -5.75 -4.30 0.35
CA SER A 33 -6.08 -3.85 1.72
C SER A 33 -5.94 -4.93 2.80
N ARG A 34 -5.69 -6.19 2.40
CA ARG A 34 -5.55 -7.32 3.32
C ARG A 34 -4.08 -7.69 3.48
N PRO A 35 -3.41 -7.27 4.57
CA PRO A 35 -2.05 -7.73 4.85
C PRO A 35 -2.00 -9.25 5.02
N SER A 36 -0.92 -9.86 4.54
CA SER A 36 -0.77 -11.31 4.45
C SER A 36 -0.65 -12.02 5.80
N SER A 37 -0.27 -11.29 6.87
CA SER A 37 -0.05 -11.86 8.21
C SER A 37 -0.67 -10.99 9.32
N PRO A 38 -1.08 -11.61 10.44
CA PRO A 38 -1.58 -10.90 11.62
C PRO A 38 -0.57 -9.91 12.20
N GLU A 39 0.72 -10.23 12.18
CA GLU A 39 1.81 -9.39 12.68
C GLU A 39 1.96 -8.12 11.84
N VAL A 40 1.85 -8.24 10.51
CA VAL A 40 1.89 -7.07 9.60
C VAL A 40 0.68 -6.18 9.82
N MET A 41 -0.51 -6.75 10.06
CA MET A 41 -1.70 -5.98 10.41
C MET A 41 -1.48 -5.16 11.69
N ALA A 42 -0.96 -5.79 12.75
CA ALA A 42 -0.72 -5.11 14.02
C ALA A 42 0.31 -3.97 13.90
N LEU A 43 1.36 -4.16 13.09
CA LEU A 43 2.35 -3.11 12.83
C LEU A 43 1.77 -1.94 12.02
N MET A 44 0.87 -2.22 11.06
CA MET A 44 0.18 -1.17 10.30
C MET A 44 -0.75 -0.36 11.20
N ASP A 45 -1.55 -1.02 12.05
CA ASP A 45 -2.42 -0.33 13.02
C ASP A 45 -1.61 0.57 13.95
N GLN A 46 -0.51 0.07 14.50
CA GLN A 46 0.36 0.85 15.37
C GLN A 46 1.02 2.02 14.64
N HIS A 47 1.42 1.83 13.38
CA HIS A 47 2.02 2.89 12.57
C HIS A 47 1.00 3.99 12.23
N ILE A 48 -0.23 3.62 11.86
CA ILE A 48 -1.31 4.57 11.59
C ILE A 48 -1.65 5.34 12.88
N MET A 49 -1.80 4.66 14.02
CA MET A 49 -2.00 5.32 15.32
C MET A 49 -0.87 6.29 15.64
N SER A 50 0.39 5.94 15.34
CA SER A 50 1.53 6.85 15.54
C SER A 50 1.49 8.08 14.62
N LEU A 51 0.96 7.96 13.39
CA LEU A 51 0.80 9.09 12.47
C LEU A 51 -0.36 10.01 12.87
N LEU A 52 -1.40 9.45 13.48
CA LEU A 52 -2.63 10.16 13.88
C LEU A 52 -2.59 10.70 15.32
N GLY A 53 -1.66 10.21 16.14
CA GLY A 53 -1.61 10.49 17.58
C GLY A 53 -2.43 9.49 18.40
N HIS A 54 -2.21 9.45 19.72
CA HIS A 54 -2.78 8.47 20.67
C HIS A 54 -4.27 8.65 20.99
N LEU A 55 -5.11 9.01 20.00
CA LEU A 55 -6.55 9.17 20.21
C LEU A 55 -7.24 7.79 20.15
N PRO A 56 -8.02 7.41 21.18
CA PRO A 56 -8.75 6.14 21.16
C PRO A 56 -9.80 6.17 20.04
N PRO A 57 -9.67 5.33 18.98
CA PRO A 57 -10.53 5.38 17.80
C PRO A 57 -11.98 4.97 18.08
N GLN A 58 -12.27 4.40 19.26
CA GLN A 58 -13.62 4.09 19.71
C GLN A 58 -14.41 5.31 20.18
N GLU A 59 -13.73 6.43 20.47
CA GLU A 59 -14.35 7.64 21.04
C GLU A 59 -14.28 8.86 20.11
N PHE A 60 -13.54 8.77 18.99
CA PHE A 60 -13.30 9.91 18.11
C PHE A 60 -13.33 9.53 16.63
N ASP A 61 -14.09 10.30 15.85
CA ASP A 61 -13.98 10.31 14.40
C ASP A 61 -12.75 11.15 14.01
N VAL A 62 -11.69 10.49 13.53
CA VAL A 62 -10.42 11.15 13.17
C VAL A 62 -10.54 11.71 11.76
N THR A 63 -10.96 12.97 11.66
CA THR A 63 -10.93 13.72 10.39
C THR A 63 -9.63 14.50 10.25
N ILE A 64 -8.78 14.11 9.29
CA ILE A 64 -7.54 14.83 8.95
C ILE A 64 -7.83 15.82 7.83
N THR A 65 -7.73 17.12 8.10
CA THR A 65 -7.79 18.15 7.04
C THR A 65 -6.39 18.37 6.47
N THR A 66 -6.21 18.12 5.17
CA THR A 66 -4.93 18.33 4.47
C THR A 66 -5.17 18.86 3.06
N ASN A 67 -4.14 19.45 2.43
CA ASN A 67 -4.23 19.93 1.06
C ASN A 67 -3.89 18.82 0.04
N ARG A 68 -4.23 19.04 -1.24
CA ARG A 68 -4.02 18.07 -2.32
C ARG A 68 -2.57 17.61 -2.46
N GLU A 69 -1.62 18.53 -2.27
CA GLU A 69 -0.19 18.25 -2.41
C GLU A 69 0.32 17.34 -1.30
N ASN A 70 0.00 17.65 -0.05
CA ASN A 70 0.38 16.86 1.12
C ASN A 70 -0.30 15.47 1.10
N LEU A 71 -1.57 15.40 0.67
CA LEU A 71 -2.25 14.12 0.46
C LEU A 71 -1.56 13.29 -0.64
N GLY A 72 -1.21 13.93 -1.76
CA GLY A 72 -0.48 13.27 -2.85
C GLY A 72 0.86 12.70 -2.40
N ARG A 73 1.62 13.47 -1.61
CA ARG A 73 2.89 13.00 -1.01
C ARG A 73 2.66 11.83 -0.06
N LEU A 74 1.67 11.91 0.81
CA LEU A 74 1.33 10.83 1.76
C LEU A 74 1.02 9.52 1.02
N LEU A 75 0.16 9.59 0.00
CA LEU A 75 -0.21 8.43 -0.82
C LEU A 75 1.00 7.87 -1.58
N ALA A 76 1.83 8.72 -2.17
CA ALA A 76 3.04 8.30 -2.86
C ALA A 76 4.03 7.59 -1.92
N THR A 77 4.25 8.13 -0.72
CA THR A 77 5.10 7.50 0.29
C THR A 77 4.52 6.16 0.74
N ALA A 78 3.22 6.09 1.03
CA ALA A 78 2.57 4.84 1.43
C ALA A 78 2.69 3.75 0.35
N LEU A 79 2.53 4.10 -0.93
CA LEU A 79 2.68 3.16 -2.05
C LEU A 79 4.11 2.67 -2.20
N MET A 80 5.10 3.56 -2.12
CA MET A 80 6.52 3.19 -2.19
C MET A 80 6.90 2.25 -1.03
N SER A 81 6.44 2.57 0.19
CA SER A 81 6.66 1.73 1.37
C SER A 81 5.97 0.37 1.23
N GLY A 82 4.74 0.32 0.74
CA GLY A 82 4.01 -0.92 0.50
C GLY A 82 4.69 -1.83 -0.53
N TYR A 83 5.16 -1.25 -1.64
CA TYR A 83 5.91 -1.99 -2.66
C TYR A 83 7.23 -2.56 -2.11
N PHE A 84 7.98 -1.75 -1.36
CA PHE A 84 9.21 -2.20 -0.70
C PHE A 84 8.97 -3.35 0.27
N LEU A 85 7.93 -3.23 1.12
CA LEU A 85 7.58 -4.25 2.09
C LEU A 85 7.18 -5.57 1.41
N ARG A 86 6.44 -5.51 0.30
CA ARG A 86 6.09 -6.68 -0.50
C ARG A 86 7.32 -7.37 -1.09
N GLY A 87 8.29 -6.60 -1.58
CA GLY A 87 9.57 -7.12 -2.06
C GLY A 87 10.36 -7.83 -0.95
N ALA A 88 10.42 -7.23 0.24
CA ALA A 88 11.06 -7.82 1.42
C ALA A 88 10.38 -9.14 1.82
N GLU A 89 9.04 -9.18 1.84
CA GLU A 89 8.27 -10.39 2.12
C GLU A 89 8.55 -11.50 1.11
N GLN A 90 8.62 -11.18 -0.19
CA GLN A 90 8.90 -12.16 -1.23
C GLN A 90 10.32 -12.73 -1.10
N ARG A 91 11.30 -11.88 -0.80
CA ARG A 91 12.68 -12.31 -0.56
C ARG A 91 12.78 -13.23 0.65
N LEU A 92 12.12 -12.88 1.76
CA LEU A 92 12.10 -13.72 2.95
C LEU A 92 11.47 -15.09 2.68
N LYS A 93 10.32 -15.14 1.97
CA LYS A 93 9.68 -16.40 1.58
C LYS A 93 10.59 -17.25 0.69
N MET A 94 11.35 -16.63 -0.20
CA MET A 94 12.31 -17.33 -1.05
C MET A 94 13.47 -17.91 -0.21
N GLU A 95 14.06 -17.12 0.68
CA GLU A 95 15.13 -17.57 1.59
C GLU A 95 14.68 -18.74 2.47
N GLN A 96 13.46 -18.68 3.02
CA GLN A 96 12.85 -19.78 3.78
C GLN A 96 12.65 -21.04 2.92
N SER A 97 12.15 -20.89 1.69
CA SER A 97 11.95 -22.03 0.78
C SER A 97 13.27 -22.71 0.41
N LEU A 98 14.35 -21.94 0.24
CA LEU A 98 15.69 -22.45 -0.05
C LEU A 98 16.32 -23.12 1.17
N ALA A 99 16.15 -22.55 2.37
CA ALA A 99 16.62 -23.16 3.61
C ALA A 99 15.94 -24.52 3.85
N ASN A 100 14.62 -24.59 3.68
CA ASN A 100 13.86 -25.83 3.84
C ASN A 100 14.21 -26.89 2.79
N SER A 101 14.72 -26.49 1.61
CA SER A 101 15.18 -27.42 0.58
C SER A 101 16.55 -28.06 0.86
N HIS A 102 17.33 -27.50 1.80
CA HIS A 102 18.64 -28.01 2.19
C HIS A 102 18.59 -29.02 3.36
N GLU A 103 17.41 -29.18 3.99
CA GLU A 103 17.19 -30.13 5.10
C GLU A 103 16.50 -31.45 4.67
N LEU A 104 16.37 -31.69 3.36
CA LEU A 104 15.94 -32.97 2.75
C LEU A 104 17.10 -33.63 2.01
#